data_AF-A0A1H8VP27-F1
#
_entry.id   AF-A0A1H8VP27-F1
#
_cell.length_a   1.000
_cell.length_b   1.000
_cell.length_c   1.000
_cell.angle_alpha   90.00
_cell.angle_beta   90.00
_cell.angle_gamma   90.00
#
_symmetry.space_group_name_H-M   'P 1'
#
loop_
_entity.id
_entity.type
_entity.pdbx_description
1 polymer ?
#
loop_
_entity_poly.entity_id
_entity_poly.type
_entity_poly.pdbx_seq_one_letter_code
_entity_poly.pdbx_strand_id
1 'polypeptide(L)' 'MKLIEKSDSPLTDAVVELTGKDGNAFMILGLVRRAILNSNRPELAENFMREATASDYEHLLSVCMRYVDVR' A
#
# COMPACT_ATOMS: atom_id res chain seq x y z
N MET A 1 -29.50 3.30 6.73
CA MET A 1 -28.20 3.71 6.19
C MET A 1 -27.13 3.08 7.07
N LYS A 2 -26.60 1.90 6.71
CA LYS A 2 -25.58 1.22 7.54
C LYS A 2 -24.26 1.91 7.23
N LEU A 3 -23.74 2.69 8.18
CA LEU A 3 -22.37 3.21 8.13
C LEU A 3 -21.47 1.99 7.99
N ILE A 4 -20.80 1.87 6.85
CA ILE A 4 -19.80 0.85 6.62
C ILE A 4 -18.62 1.28 7.50
N GLU A 5 -18.43 0.63 8.65
CA GLU A 5 -17.24 0.83 9.47
C GLU A 5 -16.04 0.52 8.57
N LYS A 6 -15.32 1.57 8.19
CA LYS A 6 -14.06 1.44 7.45
C LYS A 6 -13.13 0.71 8.42
N SER A 7 -12.89 -0.57 8.18
CA SER A 7 -11.93 -1.35 8.97
C SER A 7 -10.61 -0.57 8.96
N ASP A 8 -10.09 -0.21 10.14
CA ASP A 8 -8.81 0.50 10.30
C ASP A 8 -7.61 -0.34 9.85
N SER A 9 -7.84 -1.61 9.48
CA SER A 9 -6.80 -2.52 9.02
C SER A 9 -6.51 -2.37 7.53
N PRO A 10 -5.24 -2.52 7.11
CA PRO A 10 -4.85 -2.58 5.70
C PRO A 10 -5.59 -3.68 4.94
N LEU A 11 -5.72 -3.52 3.62
CA LEU A 11 -6.41 -4.47 2.75
C LEU A 11 -5.74 -5.84 2.69
N THR A 12 -4.46 -5.92 3.07
CA THR A 12 -3.64 -7.14 3.12
C THR A 12 -3.04 -7.33 4.51
N ASP A 13 -2.46 -8.50 4.76
CA ASP A 13 -1.63 -8.78 5.94
C ASP A 13 -0.14 -8.41 5.76
N ALA A 14 0.22 -7.80 4.64
CA ALA A 14 1.62 -7.42 4.38
C ALA A 14 2.05 -6.26 5.28
N VAL A 15 3.29 -6.35 5.77
CA VAL A 15 3.97 -5.32 6.56
C VAL A 15 5.20 -4.84 5.78
N VAL A 16 5.38 -3.53 5.67
CA VAL A 16 6.49 -2.93 4.94
C VAL A 16 7.16 -1.86 5.80
N GLU A 17 8.47 -2.00 5.99
CA GLU A 17 9.30 -0.97 6.64
C GLU A 17 9.66 0.10 5.60
N LEU A 18 9.05 1.28 5.72
CA LEU A 18 9.34 2.44 4.88
C LEU A 18 10.04 3.55 5.67
N THR A 19 9.89 3.60 6.99
CA THR A 19 10.60 4.59 7.81
C THR A 19 12.11 4.33 7.79
N GLY A 20 12.90 5.41 7.74
CA GLY A 20 14.37 5.31 7.65
C GLY A 20 14.92 4.77 6.33
N LYS A 21 14.08 4.47 5.34
CA LYS A 21 14.48 4.16 3.96
C LYS A 21 14.55 5.44 3.13
N ASP A 22 15.26 5.35 2.00
CA ASP A 22 15.25 6.40 0.97
C ASP A 22 13.78 6.64 0.53
N GLY A 23 13.33 7.89 0.59
CA GLY A 23 11.97 8.29 0.22
C GLY A 23 11.67 8.18 -1.28
N ASN A 24 12.55 7.57 -2.07
CA ASN A 24 12.34 7.37 -3.50
C ASN A 24 11.03 6.63 -3.83
N ALA A 25 10.17 7.29 -4.61
CA ALA A 25 8.86 6.76 -4.99
C ALA A 25 8.91 5.40 -5.71
N PHE A 26 9.88 5.18 -6.59
CA PHE A 26 10.03 3.89 -7.30
C PHE A 26 10.43 2.77 -6.34
N MET A 27 11.27 3.06 -5.35
CA MET A 27 11.63 2.09 -4.33
C MET A 27 10.41 1.71 -3.49
N ILE A 28 9.64 2.69 -3.03
CA ILE A 28 8.40 2.48 -2.27
C ILE A 28 7.41 1.61 -3.07
N LEU A 29 7.13 1.99 -4.32
CA LEU A 29 6.27 1.22 -5.22
C LEU A 29 6.73 -0.24 -5.36
N GLY A 30 8.03 -0.45 -5.58
CA GLY A 30 8.61 -1.78 -5.73
C GLY A 30 8.50 -2.64 -4.47
N LEU A 31 8.81 -2.06 -3.30
CA LEU A 31 8.73 -2.74 -2.00
C LEU A 31 7.29 -3.15 -1.67
N VAL A 32 6.35 -2.21 -1.77
CA VAL A 32 4.95 -2.44 -1.42
C VAL A 32 4.29 -3.41 -2.39
N ARG A 33 4.52 -3.27 -3.70
CA ARG A 33 4.01 -4.24 -4.69
C ARG A 33 4.50 -5.66 -4.40
N ARG A 34 5.80 -5.81 -4.07
CA ARG A 34 6.37 -7.11 -3.74
C ARG A 34 5.76 -7.69 -2.47
N ALA A 35 5.52 -6.86 -1.46
CA ALA A 35 4.89 -7.30 -0.22
C ALA A 35 3.45 -7.78 -0.47
N ILE A 36 2.66 -7.05 -1.26
CA ILE A 36 1.30 -7.45 -1.64
C ILE A 36 1.31 -8.77 -2.42
N LEU A 37 2.23 -8.96 -3.36
CA LEU A 37 2.36 -10.22 -4.11
C LEU A 37 2.67 -11.44 -3.23
N ASN A 38 3.22 -11.22 -2.04
CA ASN A 38 3.55 -12.26 -1.06
C ASN A 38 2.55 -12.32 0.10
N SER A 39 1.48 -11.53 0.04
CA SER A 39 0.47 -11.43 1.10
C SER A 39 -0.66 -12.44 0.90
N ASN A 40 -1.65 -12.41 1.78
CA ASN A 40 -2.91 -13.12 1.63
C ASN A 40 -3.77 -12.72 0.42
N ARG A 41 -3.39 -11.67 -0.33
CA ARG A 41 -4.19 -11.08 -1.43
C ARG A 41 -3.31 -10.58 -2.60
N PRO A 42 -2.55 -11.46 -3.25
CA PRO A 42 -1.64 -11.10 -4.34
C PRO A 42 -2.34 -10.47 -5.54
N GLU A 43 -3.64 -10.76 -5.74
CA GLU A 43 -4.47 -10.19 -6.81
C GLU A 43 -4.61 -8.65 -6.73
N LEU A 44 -4.35 -8.06 -5.57
CA LEU A 44 -4.43 -6.61 -5.36
C LEU A 44 -3.22 -5.85 -5.90
N ALA A 45 -2.11 -6.52 -6.24
CA ALA A 45 -0.87 -5.85 -6.61
C ALA A 45 -0.99 -4.95 -7.85
N GLU A 46 -1.80 -5.35 -8.83
CA GLU A 46 -2.03 -4.52 -10.02
C GLU A 46 -2.90 -3.30 -9.71
N ASN A 47 -3.96 -3.48 -8.91
CA ASN A 47 -4.80 -2.38 -8.45
C ASN A 47 -4.00 -1.36 -7.65
N PHE A 48 -3.14 -1.83 -6.75
CA PHE A 48 -2.20 -0.99 -6.00
C PHE A 48 -1.35 -0.15 -6.94
N MET A 49 -0.69 -0.78 -7.94
CA MET A 49 0.18 -0.05 -8.86
C MET A 49 -0.56 1.03 -9.63
N ARG A 50 -1.74 0.71 -10.20
CA ARG A 50 -2.52 1.69 -10.96
C ARG A 50 -2.94 2.87 -10.10
N GLU A 51 -3.35 2.61 -8.86
CA GLU A 51 -3.81 3.66 -7.95
C GLU A 51 -2.65 4.50 -7.39
N ALA A 52 -1.56 3.86 -6.97
CA ALA A 52 -0.40 4.51 -6.36
C ALA A 52 0.34 5.44 -7.33
N THR A 53 0.23 5.19 -8.64
CA THR A 53 0.84 6.04 -9.69
C THR A 53 -0.11 7.10 -10.26
N ALA A 54 -1.32 7.25 -9.73
CA ALA A 54 -2.35 8.11 -10.32
C ALA A 54 -2.20 9.60 -10.00
N SER A 55 -1.31 9.96 -9.07
CA SER A 55 -1.18 11.33 -8.56
C SER A 55 0.23 11.60 -8.03
N ASP A 56 0.35 12.31 -6.93
CA ASP A 56 1.61 12.75 -6.33
C ASP A 56 2.14 11.80 -5.24
N TYR A 57 3.18 12.27 -4.54
CA TYR A 57 3.86 11.52 -3.51
C TYR A 57 3.01 11.30 -2.24
N GLU A 58 2.23 12.30 -1.82
CA GLU A 58 1.34 12.16 -0.67
C GLU A 58 0.23 11.14 -0.96
N HIS A 59 -0.29 11.16 -2.18
CA HIS A 59 -1.21 10.14 -2.65
C HIS A 59 -0.57 8.74 -2.65
N LEU A 60 0.66 8.59 -3.13
CA LEU A 60 1.41 7.33 -3.04
C LEU A 60 1.45 6.79 -1.60
N LEU A 61 1.86 7.62 -0.63
CA LEU A 61 1.96 7.20 0.76
C LEU A 61 0.60 6.79 1.35
N SER A 62 -0.44 7.56 1.06
CA SER A 62 -1.82 7.25 1.47
C SER A 62 -2.28 5.91 0.90
N VAL A 63 -2.00 5.65 -0.39
CA VAL A 63 -2.32 4.37 -1.02
C VAL A 63 -1.53 3.24 -0.36
N CYS A 64 -0.24 3.40 -0.08
CA CYS A 64 0.55 2.40 0.64
C CYS A 64 -0.10 1.99 1.97
N MET A 65 -0.44 2.96 2.83
CA MET A 65 -1.03 2.70 4.16
C MET A 65 -2.40 2.00 4.10
N ARG A 66 -3.14 2.14 2.99
CA ARG A 66 -4.39 1.39 2.82
C ARG A 66 -4.16 -0.05 2.42
N TYR A 67 -3.10 -0.36 1.65
CA TYR A 67 -2.86 -1.73 1.18
C TYR A 67 -2.03 -2.55 2.16
N VAL A 68 -1.07 -1.94 2.88
CA VAL A 68 -0.13 -2.62 3.78
C VAL A 68 0.03 -1.89 5.12
N ASP A 69 0.45 -2.62 6.15
CA ASP A 69 0.91 -2.01 7.42
C ASP A 69 2.28 -1.38 7.18
N VAL A 70 2.41 -0.07 7.42
CA VAL A 70 3.65 0.68 7.21
C VAL A 70 4.33 0.90 8.55
N ARG A 71 5.60 0.49 8.64
CA ARG A 71 6.45 0.69 9.81
C ARG A 71 7.64 1.59 9.51
#